data_AF-A0A523QPX5-F1
#
_entry.id   AF-A0A523QPX5-F1
#
_cell.length_a   1.000
_cell.length_b   1.000
_cell.length_c   1.000
_cell.angle_alpha   90.00
_cell.angle_beta   90.00
_cell.angle_gamma   90.00
#
_symmetry.space_group_name_H-M   'P 1'
#
loop_
_entity.id
_entity.type
_entity.pdbx_description
1 polymer ?
#
loop_
_entity_poly.entity_id
_entity_poly.type
_entity_poly.pdbx_seq_one_letter_code
_entity_poly.pdbx_strand_id
1 'polypeptide(L)'
;MGVYGMSDRAILREIGHRLKRRRLEKNLSQQKLAELAGLNRTTIGEVERGAPFGVLTLVQILRALKALEELDSFLPDPGISPLQLAKMKGKERRRASPQTTKSKEGEFDW
;
A
#
# COMPACT_ATOMS: atom_id res chain seq x y z
N MET A 1 -10.77 -14.63 19.38
CA MET A 1 -9.34 -14.37 19.58
C MET A 1 -8.83 -13.71 18.32
N GLY A 2 -8.56 -12.39 18.36
CA GLY A 2 -8.10 -11.65 17.18
C GLY A 2 -6.63 -11.95 16.85
N VAL A 3 -6.10 -11.33 15.80
CA VAL A 3 -4.70 -11.48 15.36
C VAL A 3 -3.70 -11.27 16.52
N TYR A 4 -4.00 -10.37 17.46
CA TYR A 4 -3.17 -10.08 18.65
C TYR A 4 -2.97 -11.27 19.61
N GLY A 5 -3.81 -12.30 19.56
CA GLY A 5 -3.64 -13.51 20.39
C GLY A 5 -2.79 -14.60 19.74
N MET A 6 -2.35 -14.41 18.49
CA MET A 6 -1.57 -15.39 17.73
C MET A 6 -0.08 -15.09 17.82
N SER A 7 0.76 -16.12 17.85
CA SER A 7 2.20 -15.93 17.67
C SER A 7 2.53 -15.57 16.23
N ASP A 8 3.67 -14.91 16.00
CA ASP A 8 4.14 -14.52 14.67
C ASP A 8 4.14 -15.69 13.69
N ARG A 9 4.60 -16.87 14.14
CA ARG A 9 4.61 -18.10 13.31
C ARG A 9 3.21 -18.62 13.00
N ALA A 10 2.22 -18.36 13.85
CA ALA A 10 0.84 -18.71 13.59
C ALA A 10 0.23 -17.75 12.55
N ILE A 11 0.55 -16.46 12.63
CA ILE A 11 0.16 -15.45 11.65
C ILE A 11 0.77 -15.76 10.27
N LEU A 12 2.07 -16.08 10.20
CA LEU A 12 2.73 -16.45 8.94
C LEU A 12 2.11 -17.72 8.31
N ARG A 13 1.74 -18.71 9.12
CA ARG A 13 1.03 -19.91 8.65
C ARG A 13 -0.33 -19.59 8.08
N GLU A 14 -1.08 -18.71 8.73
CA GLU A 14 -2.38 -18.25 8.24
C GLU A 14 -2.25 -17.50 6.91
N ILE A 15 -1.28 -16.59 6.79
CA ILE A 15 -0.98 -15.90 5.52
C ILE A 15 -0.60 -16.90 4.43
N GLY A 16 0.32 -17.82 4.72
CA GLY A 16 0.74 -18.87 3.79
C GLY A 16 -0.42 -19.75 3.32
N HIS A 17 -1.35 -20.10 4.22
CA HIS A 17 -2.54 -20.86 3.88
C HIS A 17 -3.49 -20.09 2.96
N ARG A 18 -3.69 -18.79 3.19
CA ARG A 18 -4.49 -17.93 2.31
C ARG A 18 -3.88 -17.80 0.91
N LEU A 19 -2.55 -17.65 0.82
CA LEU A 19 -1.84 -17.63 -0.46
C LEU A 19 -1.99 -18.97 -1.21
N LYS A 20 -1.83 -20.10 -0.50
CA LYS A 20 -2.05 -21.45 -1.05
C LYS A 20 -3.46 -21.60 -1.60
N ARG A 21 -4.48 -21.16 -0.85
CA ARG A 21 -5.88 -21.21 -1.28
C ARG A 21 -6.10 -20.45 -2.59
N ARG A 22 -5.64 -19.19 -2.67
CA ARG A 22 -5.75 -18.37 -3.89
C ARG A 22 -5.02 -19.01 -5.08
N ARG A 23 -3.87 -19.64 -4.85
CA ARG A 23 -3.17 -20.40 -5.91
C ARG A 23 -4.04 -21.54 -6.44
N LEU A 24 -4.65 -22.32 -5.54
CA LEU A 24 -5.51 -23.45 -5.91
C LEU A 24 -6.79 -22.99 -6.61
N GLU A 25 -7.41 -21.90 -6.17
CA GLU A 25 -8.58 -21.28 -6.82
C GLU A 25 -8.27 -20.86 -8.28
N LYS A 26 -7.00 -20.57 -8.58
CA LYS A 26 -6.52 -20.27 -9.95
C LYS A 26 -5.99 -21.49 -10.71
N ASN A 27 -6.12 -22.69 -10.15
CA ASN A 27 -5.62 -23.95 -10.74
C ASN A 27 -4.11 -23.93 -11.06
N LEU A 28 -3.32 -23.20 -10.26
CA LEU A 28 -1.88 -23.11 -10.47
C LEU A 28 -1.14 -24.15 -9.63
N SER A 29 -0.14 -24.83 -10.21
CA SER A 29 0.84 -25.59 -9.44
C SER A 29 1.81 -24.64 -8.71
N GLN A 30 2.51 -25.13 -7.69
CA GLN A 30 3.56 -24.34 -7.02
C GLN A 30 4.67 -23.94 -8.01
N GLN A 31 5.03 -24.86 -8.92
CA GLN A 31 6.01 -24.59 -9.98
C GLN A 31 5.51 -23.46 -10.90
N LYS A 32 4.24 -23.51 -11.30
CA LYS A 32 3.69 -22.48 -12.19
C LYS A 32 3.62 -21.12 -11.52
N LEU A 33 3.23 -21.07 -10.24
CA LEU A 33 3.23 -19.82 -9.48
C LEU A 33 4.65 -19.26 -9.34
N ALA A 34 5.64 -20.12 -9.10
CA ALA A 34 7.04 -19.72 -8.98
C ALA A 34 7.56 -19.05 -10.26
N GLU A 35 7.28 -19.64 -11.42
CA GLU A 35 7.60 -19.06 -12.73
C GLU A 35 6.99 -17.66 -12.91
N LEU A 36 5.69 -17.53 -12.61
CA LEU A 36 4.97 -16.25 -12.74
C LEU A 36 5.48 -15.19 -11.76
N ALA A 37 5.93 -15.60 -10.57
CA ALA A 37 6.46 -14.71 -9.54
C ALA A 37 7.95 -14.39 -9.72
N GLY A 38 8.67 -15.10 -10.61
CA GLY A 38 10.12 -14.99 -10.72
C GLY A 38 10.86 -15.53 -9.48
N LEU A 39 10.33 -16.61 -8.89
CA LEU A 39 10.83 -17.22 -7.65
C LEU A 39 11.20 -18.70 -7.87
N ASN A 40 11.91 -19.28 -6.91
CA ASN A 40 12.12 -20.72 -6.86
C ASN A 40 10.84 -21.43 -6.36
N ARG A 41 10.51 -22.61 -6.92
CA ARG A 41 9.42 -23.47 -6.44
C ARG A 41 9.51 -23.76 -4.94
N THR A 42 10.72 -23.96 -4.41
CA THR A 42 10.94 -24.20 -2.97
C THR A 42 10.47 -23.02 -2.13
N THR A 43 10.75 -21.79 -2.56
CA THR A 43 10.27 -20.57 -1.90
C THR A 43 8.74 -20.53 -1.81
N ILE A 44 8.03 -20.89 -2.89
CA ILE A 44 6.57 -20.98 -2.85
C ILE A 44 6.11 -22.02 -1.81
N GLY A 45 6.73 -23.19 -1.78
CA GLY A 45 6.41 -24.24 -0.81
C GLY A 45 6.72 -23.87 0.64
N GLU A 46 7.76 -23.08 0.89
CA GLU A 46 8.10 -22.53 2.20
C GLU A 46 7.09 -21.48 2.65
N VAL A 47 6.75 -20.53 1.77
CA VAL A 47 5.73 -19.50 2.03
C VAL A 47 4.39 -20.16 2.37
N GLU A 48 3.94 -21.14 1.59
CA GLU A 48 2.66 -21.83 1.83
C GLU A 48 2.61 -22.63 3.14
N ARG A 49 3.78 -22.96 3.71
CA ARG A 49 3.91 -23.62 5.02
C ARG A 49 4.11 -22.61 6.17
N GLY A 50 4.18 -21.32 5.87
CA GLY A 50 4.39 -20.26 6.86
C GLY A 50 5.84 -20.15 7.34
N ALA A 51 6.82 -20.54 6.52
CA ALA A 51 8.21 -20.17 6.77
C ALA A 51 8.35 -18.64 6.72
N PRO A 52 9.34 -18.03 7.41
CA PRO A 52 9.61 -16.60 7.28
C PRO A 52 9.95 -16.21 5.83
N PHE A 53 9.36 -15.14 5.33
CA PHE A 53 9.64 -14.56 4.00
C PHE A 53 9.58 -13.03 4.07
N GLY A 54 10.21 -12.36 3.10
CA GLY A 54 10.25 -10.90 3.02
C GLY A 54 9.04 -10.30 2.29
N VAL A 55 8.82 -8.99 2.49
CA VAL A 55 7.74 -8.24 1.83
C VAL A 55 7.86 -8.26 0.31
N LEU A 56 9.09 -8.23 -0.24
CA LEU A 56 9.31 -8.36 -1.69
C LEU A 56 8.73 -9.68 -2.23
N THR A 57 9.00 -10.79 -1.56
CA THR A 57 8.47 -12.12 -1.92
C THR A 57 6.94 -12.13 -1.87
N LEU A 58 6.35 -11.49 -0.85
CA LEU A 58 4.90 -11.33 -0.75
C LEU A 58 4.34 -10.57 -1.95
N VAL A 59 4.93 -9.44 -2.31
CA VAL A 59 4.51 -8.60 -3.45
C VAL A 59 4.60 -9.37 -4.77
N GLN A 60 5.69 -10.11 -4.99
CA GLN A 60 5.88 -10.96 -6.18
C GLN A 60 4.79 -12.04 -6.29
N ILE A 61 4.48 -12.72 -5.18
CA ILE A 61 3.44 -13.75 -5.14
C ILE A 61 2.05 -13.14 -5.37
N LEU A 62 1.71 -12.04 -4.69
CA LEU A 62 0.43 -11.35 -4.89
C LEU A 62 0.26 -10.85 -6.33
N ARG A 63 1.33 -10.34 -6.95
CA ARG A 63 1.34 -9.94 -8.36
C ARG A 63 1.06 -11.12 -9.28
N ALA A 64 1.75 -12.25 -9.09
CA ALA A 64 1.54 -13.46 -9.88
C ALA A 64 0.12 -14.03 -9.69
N LEU A 65 -0.46 -13.88 -8.51
CA LEU A 65 -1.85 -14.23 -8.22
C LEU A 65 -2.86 -13.20 -8.71
N LYS A 66 -2.45 -12.04 -9.26
CA LYS A 66 -3.34 -10.90 -9.57
C LYS A 66 -4.20 -10.52 -8.36
N ALA A 67 -3.55 -10.23 -7.24
CA ALA A 67 -4.16 -9.90 -5.95
C ALA A 67 -3.38 -8.79 -5.22
N LEU A 68 -2.86 -7.80 -5.97
CA LEU A 68 -2.05 -6.71 -5.39
C LEU A 68 -2.91 -5.67 -4.67
N GLU A 69 -4.15 -5.50 -5.10
CA GLU A 69 -5.18 -4.64 -4.51
C GLU A 69 -5.47 -4.97 -3.04
N GLU A 70 -5.15 -6.19 -2.59
CA GLU A 70 -5.25 -6.59 -1.18
C GLU A 70 -4.32 -5.77 -0.27
N LEU A 71 -3.24 -5.19 -0.81
CA LEU A 71 -2.33 -4.32 -0.06
C LEU A 71 -3.02 -3.04 0.41
N ASP A 72 -3.99 -2.52 -0.35
CA ASP A 72 -4.75 -1.31 0.02
C ASP A 72 -5.60 -1.56 1.28
N SER A 73 -6.04 -2.80 1.48
CA SER A 73 -6.79 -3.21 2.68
C SER A 73 -5.87 -3.56 3.86
N PHE A 74 -4.63 -3.97 3.58
CA PHE A 74 -3.67 -4.35 4.63
C PHE A 74 -3.18 -3.15 5.44
N LEU A 75 -2.88 -2.04 4.76
CA LEU A 75 -2.47 -0.78 5.36
C LEU A 75 -3.16 0.38 4.60
N PRO A 76 -4.44 0.66 4.88
CA PRO A 76 -5.16 1.70 4.17
C PRO A 76 -4.48 3.06 4.39
N ASP A 77 -4.39 3.86 3.33
CA ASP A 77 -4.00 5.26 3.45
C ASP A 77 -4.99 5.94 4.40
N PRO A 78 -4.53 6.56 5.50
CA PRO A 78 -5.41 7.28 6.43
C PRO A 78 -6.19 8.44 5.77
N GLY A 79 -5.90 8.76 4.50
CA GLY A 79 -6.56 9.79 3.74
C GLY A 79 -6.15 11.18 4.23
N ILE A 80 -6.79 12.22 3.67
CA ILE A 80 -6.52 13.60 4.09
C ILE A 80 -7.15 13.82 5.46
N SER A 81 -6.32 14.12 6.46
CA SER A 81 -6.81 14.47 7.79
C SER A 81 -7.82 15.63 7.72
N PRO A 82 -8.91 15.64 8.51
CA PRO A 82 -9.81 16.79 8.63
C PRO A 82 -9.08 18.12 8.88
N LEU A 83 -7.94 18.07 9.56
CA LEU A 83 -7.07 19.23 9.80
C LEU A 83 -6.38 19.73 8.52
N GLN A 84 -5.96 18.82 7.63
CA GLN A 84 -5.41 19.16 6.32
C GLN A 84 -6.50 19.70 5.39
N LEU A 85 -7.71 19.12 5.41
CA LEU A 85 -8.88 19.66 4.71
C LEU A 85 -9.22 21.09 5.17
N ALA A 86 -9.18 21.36 6.48
CA ALA A 86 -9.40 22.69 7.04
C ALA A 86 -8.30 23.69 6.63
N LYS A 87 -7.03 23.26 6.55
CA LYS A 87 -5.93 24.09 6.04
C LYS A 87 -6.06 24.35 4.53
N MET A 88 -6.46 23.35 3.75
CA MET A 88 -6.64 23.45 2.30
C MET A 88 -7.85 24.30 1.88
N LYS A 89 -8.92 24.32 2.68
CA LYS A 89 -10.07 25.23 2.45
C LYS A 89 -9.70 26.72 2.59
N GLY A 90 -8.50 27.04 3.06
CA GLY A 90 -8.04 28.42 3.24
C GLY A 90 -8.88 29.17 4.28
N LYS A 91 -8.35 30.28 4.82
CA LYS A 91 -9.20 31.20 5.59
C LYS A 91 -10.22 31.78 4.62
N GLU A 92 -11.50 31.42 4.78
CA GLU A 92 -12.59 32.19 4.18
C GLU A 92 -12.37 33.67 4.53
N ARG A 93 -12.30 34.52 3.52
CA ARG A 93 -12.16 35.96 3.73
C ARG A 93 -13.42 36.45 4.44
N ARG A 94 -13.32 36.71 5.74
CA ARG A 94 -14.42 37.28 6.54
C ARG A 94 -14.59 38.79 6.38
N ARG A 95 -13.67 39.47 5.69
CA ARG A 95 -13.74 40.90 5.39
C ARG A 95 -12.97 41.24 4.13
N ALA A 96 -13.39 42.29 3.44
CA ALA A 96 -12.62 42.90 2.38
C ALA A 96 -11.38 43.60 2.97
N SER A 97 -10.21 43.37 2.39
CA SER A 97 -9.02 44.20 2.59
C SER A 97 -8.70 44.88 1.26
N PRO A 98 -8.33 46.17 1.25
CA PRO A 98 -7.94 46.85 0.03
C PRO A 98 -6.74 46.15 -0.62
N GLN A 99 -6.81 45.88 -1.92
CA GLN A 99 -5.65 45.49 -2.70
C GLN A 99 -4.76 46.72 -2.88
N THR A 100 -3.64 46.78 -2.18
CA THR A 100 -2.57 47.72 -2.54
C THR A 100 -1.88 47.20 -3.79
N THR A 101 -2.31 47.69 -4.94
CA THR A 101 -1.50 47.64 -6.16
C THR A 101 -0.20 48.41 -5.87
N LYS A 102 0.91 47.69 -5.70
CA LYS A 102 2.24 48.31 -5.76
C LYS A 102 2.42 48.84 -7.19
N SER A 103 2.11 50.12 -7.40
CA SER A 103 2.56 50.87 -8.56
C SER A 103 4.09 50.84 -8.56
N LYS A 104 4.67 50.29 -9.63
CA LYS A 104 6.08 50.53 -9.96
C LYS A 104 6.15 51.91 -10.61
N GLU A 105 6.60 52.90 -9.86
CA GLU A 105 7.12 54.19 -10.34
C GLU A 105 8.50 54.34 -9.69
N GLY A 106 9.59 54.65 -10.38
CA GLY A 106 9.78 54.92 -11.80
C GLY A 106 11.26 54.76 -12.17
N GLU A 107 11.49 54.56 -13.46
CA GLU A 107 12.79 54.74 -14.12
C GLU A 107 12.90 56.25 -14.41
N PHE A 108 13.88 56.91 -13.80
CA PHE A 108 14.16 58.33 -13.95
C PHE A 108 15.54 58.42 -14.62
N ASP A 109 15.56 58.78 -15.89
CA ASP A 109 16.78 59.01 -16.68
C ASP A 109 16.98 60.53 -16.83
N TRP A 110 18.21 61.00 -16.64
CA TRP A 110 18.64 62.40 -16.80
C TRP A 110 19.46 62.55 -18.09
#